data_AF-I4ELK2-F1
#
_entry.id   AF-I4ELK2-F1
#
_cell.length_a   1.000
_cell.length_b   1.000
_cell.length_c   1.000
_cell.angle_alpha   90.00
_cell.angle_beta   90.00
_cell.angle_gamma   90.00
#
_symmetry.space_group_name_H-M   'P 1'
#
loop_
_entity.id
_entity.type
_entity.pdbx_description
1 polymer ?
#
loop_
_entity_poly.entity_id
_entity_poly.type
_entity_poly.pdbx_seq_one_letter_code
_entity_poly.pdbx_strand_id
1 'polypeptide(L)'
;MNSSGPFYANGQLIDHPLFQNPFYATGFPVTEAYWMRETVRGVSKWVLVQAFERRVLTFTPDNPDGWKVESGNVGQHYYQWRHGGGMNATTGGSNPGNTAGPSPSPKPSDTPSSTLLYQSSMTDWPAFNQDGDIGAVVGGTYHITAATQKFPRVKGHNLNFTDSTVSVAVRMVSPSQNAGACLFTRLVGADTAHYALCMAANGNAKASYDYVDGQGNPQSQELLPAKTYGGTLPANQWNTLKITAKGNALSFFINGTLMGTATAPSGGPSSGNIGVGVGNADSSPAEYEFRDIAVYAVTGGAAPPPSPSPSASPNPGEFNPSSYLGQGDKYNCSDFTQQQAQAVLNADPSDPNKLDGDHDGIACE
;
A
#
# COMPACT_ATOMS: atom_id res chain seq x y z
N MET A 1 1.54 -9.07 -30.11
CA MET A 1 2.68 -9.86 -29.59
C MET A 1 2.81 -11.23 -30.29
N ASN A 2 2.38 -11.33 -31.56
CA ASN A 2 2.47 -12.56 -32.36
C ASN A 2 3.41 -12.37 -33.58
N SER A 3 4.30 -11.38 -33.52
CA SER A 3 5.21 -11.06 -34.62
C SER A 3 6.44 -11.97 -34.57
N SER A 4 6.85 -12.47 -35.73
CA SER A 4 8.17 -13.06 -35.96
C SER A 4 9.10 -12.03 -36.60
N GLY A 5 10.40 -12.26 -36.45
CA GLY A 5 11.40 -11.47 -37.11
C GLY A 5 12.77 -12.17 -37.09
N PRO A 6 13.74 -11.61 -37.84
CA PRO A 6 15.08 -12.17 -37.92
C PRO A 6 15.77 -12.15 -36.55
N PHE A 7 16.12 -13.34 -36.08
CA PHE A 7 16.81 -13.64 -34.84
C PHE A 7 18.17 -14.25 -35.17
N TYR A 8 19.26 -13.72 -34.59
CA TYR A 8 20.60 -14.21 -34.87
C TYR A 8 21.04 -15.22 -33.81
N ALA A 9 21.22 -16.48 -34.22
CA ALA A 9 21.69 -17.54 -33.34
C ALA A 9 22.64 -18.48 -34.10
N ASN A 10 23.69 -18.95 -33.42
CA ASN A 10 24.71 -19.86 -33.98
C ASN A 10 25.32 -19.40 -35.32
N GLY A 11 25.49 -18.09 -35.50
CA GLY A 11 26.10 -17.51 -36.70
C GLY A 11 25.16 -17.33 -37.90
N GLN A 12 23.88 -17.66 -37.78
CA GLN A 12 22.88 -17.48 -38.84
C GLN A 12 21.69 -16.61 -38.40
N LEU A 13 21.16 -15.86 -39.36
CA LEU A 13 19.87 -15.17 -39.24
C LEU A 13 18.75 -16.18 -39.50
N ILE A 14 17.89 -16.41 -38.52
CA ILE A 14 16.72 -17.30 -38.62
C ILE A 14 15.45 -16.52 -38.25
N ASP A 15 14.34 -16.74 -38.94
CA ASP A 15 13.07 -16.08 -38.59
C ASP A 15 12.44 -16.82 -37.39
N HIS A 16 12.20 -16.11 -36.29
CA HIS A 16 11.73 -16.68 -35.03
C HIS A 16 10.68 -15.76 -34.37
N PRO A 17 9.73 -16.29 -33.58
CA PRO A 17 8.87 -15.46 -32.73
C PRO A 17 9.68 -14.48 -31.89
N LEU A 18 9.35 -13.18 -31.99
CA LEU A 18 10.02 -12.11 -31.23
C LEU A 18 9.62 -12.14 -29.74
N PHE A 19 8.53 -12.81 -29.40
CA PHE A 19 8.03 -12.99 -28.04
C PHE A 19 7.72 -14.48 -27.84
N GLN A 20 8.27 -15.08 -26.78
CA GLN A 20 8.06 -16.51 -26.50
C GLN A 20 6.59 -16.81 -26.12
N ASN A 21 5.91 -15.87 -25.47
CA ASN A 21 4.48 -15.94 -25.19
C ASN A 21 3.91 -14.51 -25.04
N PRO A 22 2.57 -14.34 -25.03
CA PRO A 22 1.93 -13.02 -24.86
C PRO A 22 2.27 -12.34 -23.53
N PHE A 23 2.55 -13.13 -22.49
CA PHE A 23 2.89 -12.64 -21.15
C PHE A 23 4.33 -12.15 -21.04
N TYR A 24 5.21 -12.46 -21.99
CA TYR A 24 6.62 -12.06 -21.92
C TYR A 24 6.76 -10.54 -21.91
N ALA A 25 5.93 -9.83 -22.68
CA ALA A 25 5.99 -8.38 -22.80
C ALA A 25 5.16 -7.61 -21.75
N THR A 26 4.13 -8.25 -21.17
CA THR A 26 3.16 -7.60 -20.26
C THR A 26 3.20 -8.14 -18.84
N GLY A 27 3.58 -9.40 -18.64
CA GLY A 27 3.31 -10.19 -17.44
C GLY A 27 1.87 -10.68 -17.37
N PHE A 28 1.52 -11.31 -16.24
CA PHE A 28 0.16 -11.72 -15.93
C PHE A 28 -0.73 -10.54 -15.53
N PRO A 29 -2.06 -10.61 -15.75
CA PRO A 29 -2.97 -9.57 -15.31
C PRO A 29 -2.98 -9.49 -13.77
N VAL A 30 -2.79 -8.28 -13.25
CA VAL A 30 -2.85 -8.00 -11.80
C VAL A 30 -4.18 -7.35 -11.39
N THR A 31 -4.98 -6.91 -12.36
CA THR A 31 -6.34 -6.40 -12.14
C THR A 31 -7.33 -7.08 -13.08
N GLU A 32 -8.62 -7.00 -12.75
CA GLU A 32 -9.67 -7.13 -13.75
C GLU A 32 -9.57 -5.98 -14.77
N ALA A 33 -10.13 -6.19 -15.96
CA ALA A 33 -10.25 -5.14 -16.96
C ALA A 33 -11.51 -4.31 -16.66
N TYR A 34 -11.38 -2.99 -16.59
CA TYR A 34 -12.49 -2.09 -16.27
C TYR A 34 -12.63 -0.96 -17.30
N TRP A 35 -13.87 -0.59 -17.60
CA TRP A 35 -14.16 0.50 -18.51
C TRP A 35 -14.07 1.84 -17.80
N MET A 36 -13.42 2.80 -18.44
CA MET A 36 -13.40 4.19 -18.03
C MET A 36 -13.65 5.11 -19.22
N ARG A 37 -14.12 6.33 -18.92
CA ARG A 37 -14.36 7.35 -19.92
C ARG A 37 -13.24 8.37 -19.85
N GLU A 38 -12.43 8.44 -20.91
CA GLU A 38 -11.24 9.29 -20.95
C GLU A 38 -11.25 10.27 -22.12
N THR A 39 -10.53 11.38 -21.96
CA THR A 39 -10.44 12.40 -23.01
C THR A 39 -9.15 12.21 -23.81
N VAL A 40 -9.26 11.63 -25.01
CA VAL A 40 -8.14 11.39 -25.92
C VAL A 40 -8.17 12.44 -27.03
N ARG A 41 -7.14 13.30 -27.10
CA ARG A 41 -7.06 14.43 -28.06
C ARG A 41 -8.32 15.32 -28.05
N GLY A 42 -8.85 15.60 -26.85
CA GLY A 42 -10.05 16.44 -26.68
C GLY A 42 -11.38 15.74 -26.95
N VAL A 43 -11.38 14.45 -27.33
CA VAL A 43 -12.59 13.67 -27.58
C VAL A 43 -12.78 12.66 -26.46
N SER A 44 -13.95 12.67 -25.83
CA SER A 44 -14.32 11.70 -24.80
C SER A 44 -14.58 10.33 -25.44
N LYS A 45 -13.82 9.30 -25.02
CA LYS A 45 -13.87 7.93 -25.52
C LYS A 45 -14.02 6.92 -24.39
N TRP A 46 -14.59 5.76 -24.71
CA TRP A 46 -14.55 4.59 -23.83
C TRP A 46 -13.20 3.89 -23.97
N VAL A 47 -12.54 3.65 -22.84
CA VAL A 47 -11.25 2.98 -22.76
C VAL A 47 -11.35 1.86 -21.73
N LEU A 48 -11.07 0.63 -22.14
CA LEU A 48 -10.93 -0.51 -21.24
C LEU A 48 -9.49 -0.54 -20.74
N VAL A 49 -9.28 -0.55 -19.43
CA VAL A 49 -7.96 -0.52 -18.81
C VAL A 49 -7.73 -1.78 -18.03
N GLN A 50 -6.52 -2.35 -18.15
CA GLN A 50 -6.08 -3.46 -17.33
C GLN A 50 -4.60 -3.33 -17.00
N ALA A 51 -4.25 -3.50 -15.74
CA ALA A 51 -2.88 -3.58 -15.31
C ALA A 51 -2.38 -5.04 -15.38
N PHE A 52 -1.16 -5.18 -15.88
CA PHE A 52 -0.36 -6.40 -15.87
C PHE A 52 0.95 -6.12 -15.13
N GLU A 53 1.67 -7.16 -14.71
CA GLU A 53 2.90 -7.04 -13.89
C GLU A 53 3.94 -6.05 -14.47
N ARG A 54 3.99 -5.88 -15.80
CA ARG A 54 5.00 -5.04 -16.48
C ARG A 54 4.41 -3.87 -17.27
N ARG A 55 3.10 -3.84 -17.52
CA ARG A 55 2.45 -2.81 -18.36
C ARG A 55 0.99 -2.58 -17.96
N VAL A 56 0.52 -1.35 -18.15
CA VAL A 56 -0.92 -1.08 -18.25
C VAL A 56 -1.29 -1.06 -19.72
N LEU A 57 -2.26 -1.89 -20.11
CA LEU A 57 -2.82 -1.90 -21.44
C LEU A 57 -4.16 -1.18 -21.44
N THR A 58 -4.38 -0.42 -22.51
CA THR A 58 -5.65 0.23 -22.82
C THR A 58 -6.22 -0.38 -24.09
N PHE A 59 -7.53 -0.57 -24.13
CA PHE A 59 -8.27 -0.93 -25.33
C PHE A 59 -9.32 0.12 -25.66
N THR A 60 -9.24 0.71 -26.85
CA THR A 60 -10.16 1.75 -27.34
C THR A 60 -10.80 1.27 -28.64
N PRO A 61 -12.08 0.84 -28.63
CA PRO A 61 -12.72 0.24 -29.80
C PRO A 61 -12.89 1.24 -30.97
N ASP A 62 -12.91 2.54 -30.68
CA ASP A 62 -13.04 3.61 -31.66
C ASP A 62 -11.73 3.92 -32.42
N ASN A 63 -10.60 3.30 -32.04
CA ASN A 63 -9.34 3.46 -32.77
C ASN A 63 -9.31 2.59 -34.04
N PRO A 64 -8.53 2.97 -35.07
CA PRO A 64 -8.33 2.15 -36.25
C PRO A 64 -7.81 0.74 -35.92
N ASP A 65 -8.15 -0.24 -36.76
CA ASP A 65 -7.62 -1.59 -36.62
C ASP A 65 -6.08 -1.58 -36.62
N GLY A 66 -5.48 -2.32 -35.69
CA GLY A 66 -4.04 -2.27 -35.39
C GLY A 66 -3.64 -1.28 -34.30
N TRP A 67 -4.50 -0.31 -33.94
CA TRP A 67 -4.27 0.71 -32.89
C TRP A 67 -5.29 0.66 -31.75
N LYS A 68 -6.13 -0.38 -31.72
CA LYS A 68 -7.13 -0.56 -30.68
C LYS A 68 -6.55 -0.93 -29.32
N VAL A 69 -5.36 -1.52 -29.28
CA VAL A 69 -4.65 -1.86 -28.04
C VAL A 69 -3.37 -1.03 -27.98
N GLU A 70 -3.21 -0.31 -26.88
CA GLU A 70 -2.05 0.53 -26.64
C GLU A 70 -1.44 0.16 -25.27
N SER A 71 -0.12 0.22 -25.15
CA SER A 71 0.52 0.27 -23.83
C SER A 71 0.73 1.73 -23.48
N GLY A 72 0.15 2.19 -22.38
CA GLY A 72 0.31 3.57 -21.95
C GLY A 72 1.79 3.92 -21.76
N ASN A 73 2.18 5.16 -22.06
CA ASN A 73 3.52 5.67 -21.74
C ASN A 73 3.62 6.05 -20.25
N VAL A 74 3.24 5.08 -19.40
CA VAL A 74 2.88 5.29 -17.99
C VAL A 74 4.07 5.80 -17.18
N GLY A 75 5.30 5.39 -17.52
CA GLY A 75 6.51 5.82 -16.81
C GLY A 75 6.76 7.34 -16.91
N GLN A 76 6.59 7.94 -18.09
CA GLN A 76 6.81 9.38 -18.29
C GLN A 76 5.67 10.21 -17.68
N HIS A 77 4.43 9.76 -17.81
CA HIS A 77 3.27 10.44 -17.21
C HIS A 77 3.29 10.32 -15.68
N TYR A 78 3.71 9.18 -15.14
CA TYR A 78 3.92 9.00 -13.70
C TYR A 78 5.03 9.89 -13.18
N TYR A 79 6.16 9.97 -13.88
CA TYR A 79 7.27 10.86 -13.53
C TYR A 79 6.82 12.33 -13.52
N GLN A 80 6.10 12.77 -14.56
CA GLN A 80 5.58 14.13 -14.66
C GLN A 80 4.55 14.45 -13.56
N TRP A 81 3.66 13.51 -13.25
CA TRP A 81 2.69 13.63 -12.16
C TRP A 81 3.37 13.68 -10.79
N ARG A 82 4.36 12.81 -10.55
CA ARG A 82 5.04 12.67 -9.25
C ARG A 82 5.96 13.85 -8.95
N HIS A 83 6.64 14.40 -9.95
CA HIS A 83 7.67 15.43 -9.74
C HIS A 83 7.22 16.84 -10.11
N GLY A 84 5.95 17.04 -10.51
CA GLY A 84 5.35 18.36 -10.74
C GLY A 84 6.06 19.24 -11.80
N GLY A 85 7.05 18.70 -12.51
CA GLY A 85 7.97 19.45 -13.36
C GLY A 85 7.85 19.02 -14.81
N GLY A 86 7.33 19.93 -15.64
CA GLY A 86 7.66 19.93 -17.05
C GLY A 86 9.19 19.99 -17.17
N MET A 87 9.79 18.97 -17.79
CA MET A 87 11.14 19.16 -18.30
C MET A 87 11.06 20.27 -19.34
N ASN A 88 11.59 21.44 -18.99
CA ASN A 88 12.13 22.35 -19.98
C ASN A 88 13.21 21.55 -20.73
N ALA A 89 12.82 20.99 -21.87
CA ALA A 89 13.75 20.56 -22.89
C ALA A 89 14.50 21.81 -23.37
N THR A 90 15.65 22.09 -22.76
CA THR A 90 16.61 23.04 -23.30
C THR A 90 17.57 22.27 -24.19
N THR A 91 17.49 22.62 -25.49
CA THR A 91 18.47 22.42 -26.58
C THR A 91 18.73 20.98 -27.07
N GLY A 92 18.49 20.60 -28.33
CA GLY A 92 18.07 21.37 -29.50
C GLY A 92 17.62 20.49 -30.67
N GLY A 93 16.86 21.09 -31.59
CA GLY A 93 16.34 20.44 -32.80
C GLY A 93 14.99 21.05 -33.20
N SER A 94 15.03 22.04 -34.08
CA SER A 94 13.92 22.85 -34.57
C SER A 94 12.77 22.07 -35.24
N ASN A 95 11.52 22.40 -34.89
CA ASN A 95 10.42 22.44 -35.86
C ASN A 95 9.33 23.44 -35.43
N PRO A 96 8.82 24.34 -36.29
CA PRO A 96 7.90 25.40 -35.91
C PRO A 96 6.43 25.02 -36.12
N GLY A 97 5.58 25.48 -35.19
CA GLY A 97 4.14 25.64 -35.43
C GLY A 97 3.24 24.81 -34.52
N ASN A 98 2.84 25.37 -33.38
CA ASN A 98 1.42 25.62 -33.13
C ASN A 98 1.18 26.49 -31.89
N THR A 99 0.19 27.35 -32.05
CA THR A 99 -0.28 28.43 -31.19
C THR A 99 -0.77 27.98 -29.80
N ALA A 100 -0.47 28.81 -28.81
CA ALA A 100 -1.02 28.75 -27.45
C ALA A 100 -2.56 28.79 -27.45
N GLY A 101 -3.18 27.86 -26.73
CA GLY A 101 -4.60 27.85 -26.36
C GLY A 101 -4.75 27.77 -24.84
N PRO A 102 -5.87 28.25 -24.27
CA PRO A 102 -5.95 28.62 -22.85
C PRO A 102 -5.91 27.41 -21.92
N SER A 103 -5.24 27.61 -20.78
CA SER A 103 -5.18 26.70 -19.63
C SER A 103 -6.60 26.30 -19.16
N PRO A 104 -6.94 25.00 -19.07
CA PRO A 104 -8.13 24.58 -18.37
C PRO A 104 -7.87 24.59 -16.87
N SER A 105 -8.61 25.48 -16.19
CA SER A 105 -8.76 25.52 -14.73
C SER A 105 -9.21 24.14 -14.20
N PRO A 106 -8.68 23.66 -13.05
CA PRO A 106 -8.98 22.32 -12.55
C PRO A 106 -10.43 22.22 -12.07
N LYS A 107 -11.21 21.30 -12.66
CA LYS A 107 -12.53 20.89 -12.17
C LYS A 107 -12.40 19.59 -11.35
N PRO A 108 -13.13 19.40 -10.24
CA PRO A 108 -12.87 18.32 -9.28
C PRO A 108 -13.24 16.97 -9.89
N SER A 109 -12.32 16.00 -9.83
CA SER A 109 -12.62 14.60 -10.13
C SER A 109 -12.92 13.84 -8.85
N ASP A 110 -14.20 13.50 -8.67
CA ASP A 110 -14.67 12.50 -7.71
C ASP A 110 -14.38 11.09 -8.24
N THR A 111 -13.12 10.68 -8.16
CA THR A 111 -12.76 9.26 -8.09
C THR A 111 -11.77 9.14 -6.95
N PRO A 112 -12.04 8.33 -5.90
CA PRO A 112 -11.12 8.17 -4.80
C PRO A 112 -9.83 7.54 -5.31
N SER A 113 -8.85 8.38 -5.65
CA SER A 113 -7.46 7.99 -5.74
C SER A 113 -7.05 7.65 -4.31
N SER A 114 -7.15 6.38 -3.95
CA SER A 114 -6.70 5.91 -2.64
C SER A 114 -5.18 6.04 -2.61
N THR A 115 -4.67 7.06 -1.93
CA THR A 115 -3.22 7.28 -1.80
C THR A 115 -2.57 6.07 -1.14
N LEU A 116 -1.63 5.40 -1.81
CA LEU A 116 -0.85 4.32 -1.22
C LEU A 116 0.09 4.92 -0.16
N LEU A 117 0.00 4.42 1.08
CA LEU A 117 0.80 4.86 2.22
C LEU A 117 1.95 3.90 2.52
N TYR A 118 1.72 2.60 2.33
CA TYR A 118 2.71 1.56 2.56
C TYR A 118 2.36 0.32 1.74
N GLN A 119 3.38 -0.38 1.26
CA GLN A 119 3.22 -1.68 0.62
C GLN A 119 4.45 -2.54 0.91
N SER A 120 4.24 -3.83 1.11
CA SER A 120 5.32 -4.81 1.19
C SER A 120 4.84 -6.17 0.66
N SER A 121 5.76 -6.89 0.03
CA SER A 121 5.57 -8.32 -0.31
C SER A 121 5.64 -9.24 0.91
N MET A 122 5.97 -8.68 2.07
CA MET A 122 6.24 -9.31 3.36
C MET A 122 7.55 -10.11 3.43
N THR A 123 8.38 -10.02 2.40
CA THR A 123 9.69 -10.70 2.37
C THR A 123 10.77 -10.02 3.21
N ASP A 124 10.54 -8.76 3.58
CA ASP A 124 11.37 -7.93 4.44
C ASP A 124 10.88 -7.90 5.90
N TRP A 125 9.83 -8.66 6.23
CA TRP A 125 9.26 -8.70 7.58
C TRP A 125 10.13 -9.54 8.53
N PRO A 126 10.20 -9.17 9.82
CA PRO A 126 11.17 -9.76 10.74
C PRO A 126 10.85 -11.22 11.03
N ALA A 127 11.84 -12.07 10.83
CA ALA A 127 11.74 -13.48 11.19
C ALA A 127 11.73 -13.67 12.71
N PHE A 128 11.05 -14.72 13.18
CA PHE A 128 11.07 -15.12 14.58
C PHE A 128 11.04 -16.65 14.73
N ASN A 129 11.61 -17.13 15.83
CA ASN A 129 11.55 -18.52 16.24
C ASN A 129 11.58 -18.57 17.77
N GLN A 130 10.43 -18.79 18.40
CA GLN A 130 10.29 -18.81 19.85
C GLN A 130 9.24 -19.84 20.25
N ASP A 131 9.59 -20.74 21.19
CA ASP A 131 8.66 -21.73 21.76
C ASP A 131 7.89 -22.59 20.73
N GLY A 132 8.48 -22.85 19.57
CA GLY A 132 7.87 -23.61 18.48
C GLY A 132 7.02 -22.78 17.52
N ASP A 133 6.81 -21.49 17.80
CA ASP A 133 6.24 -20.54 16.85
C ASP A 133 7.34 -20.04 15.90
N ILE A 134 7.06 -20.04 14.60
CA ILE A 134 8.03 -19.67 13.57
C ILE A 134 7.41 -18.66 12.61
N GLY A 135 8.12 -17.58 12.33
CA GLY A 135 7.82 -16.63 11.27
C GLY A 135 9.02 -16.51 10.35
N ALA A 136 8.86 -16.82 9.06
CA ALA A 136 9.96 -16.80 8.11
C ALA A 136 9.45 -16.67 6.66
N VAL A 137 10.34 -16.24 5.77
CA VAL A 137 10.06 -16.25 4.33
C VAL A 137 10.35 -17.62 3.75
N VAL A 138 9.36 -18.24 3.12
CA VAL A 138 9.49 -19.53 2.42
C VAL A 138 8.86 -19.37 1.04
N GLY A 139 9.60 -19.75 -0.02
CA GLY A 139 9.05 -19.68 -1.38
C GLY A 139 8.63 -18.29 -1.87
N GLY A 140 9.11 -17.21 -1.24
CA GLY A 140 8.80 -15.82 -1.61
C GLY A 140 7.56 -15.24 -0.93
N THR A 141 6.93 -15.96 -0.01
CA THR A 141 5.83 -15.48 0.83
C THR A 141 6.24 -15.56 2.31
N TYR A 142 5.54 -14.82 3.17
CA TYR A 142 5.81 -14.84 4.60
C TYR A 142 4.94 -15.90 5.28
N HIS A 143 5.57 -16.88 5.92
CA HIS A 143 4.92 -17.99 6.59
C HIS A 143 4.91 -17.76 8.10
N ILE A 144 3.79 -18.11 8.73
CA ILE A 144 3.69 -18.21 10.19
C ILE A 144 3.22 -19.63 10.54
N THR A 145 4.06 -20.36 11.25
CA THR A 145 3.70 -21.60 11.92
C THR A 145 3.40 -21.29 13.39
N ALA A 146 2.17 -21.56 13.80
CA ALA A 146 1.74 -21.47 15.19
C ALA A 146 1.77 -22.85 15.84
N ALA A 147 2.50 -22.96 16.95
CA ALA A 147 2.45 -24.13 17.81
C ALA A 147 1.06 -24.28 18.46
N THR A 148 0.85 -25.39 19.15
CA THR A 148 -0.46 -25.75 19.71
C THR A 148 -0.90 -24.77 20.80
N GLN A 149 -2.15 -24.29 20.76
CA GLN A 149 -2.69 -23.33 21.73
C GLN A 149 -1.91 -22.00 21.79
N LYS A 150 -1.40 -21.54 20.64
CA LYS A 150 -0.60 -20.30 20.53
C LYS A 150 -1.21 -19.34 19.52
N PHE A 151 -0.78 -18.08 19.62
CA PHE A 151 -1.15 -17.00 18.71
C PHE A 151 0.06 -16.10 18.39
N PRO A 152 1.06 -16.61 17.66
CA PRO A 152 2.17 -15.78 17.21
C PRO A 152 1.72 -14.69 16.25
N ARG A 153 2.41 -13.56 16.33
CA ARG A 153 2.11 -12.32 15.60
C ARG A 153 3.40 -11.67 15.14
N VAL A 154 3.30 -10.94 14.05
CA VAL A 154 4.37 -10.06 13.54
C VAL A 154 3.75 -8.76 13.07
N LYS A 155 4.51 -7.68 13.17
CA LYS A 155 4.12 -6.33 12.76
C LYS A 155 5.14 -5.71 11.83
N GLY A 156 4.73 -4.67 11.11
CA GLY A 156 5.65 -3.86 10.33
C GLY A 156 6.62 -3.06 11.21
N HIS A 157 7.77 -2.69 10.65
CA HIS A 157 8.76 -1.87 11.35
C HIS A 157 8.37 -0.39 11.38
N ASN A 158 8.25 0.18 12.59
CA ASN A 158 8.07 1.62 12.83
C ASN A 158 6.90 2.28 12.07
N LEU A 159 5.83 1.53 11.78
CA LEU A 159 4.64 2.06 11.12
C LEU A 159 3.60 2.55 12.13
N ASN A 160 2.88 3.61 11.78
CA ASN A 160 1.76 4.12 12.56
C ASN A 160 0.71 4.76 11.64
N PHE A 161 -0.52 4.22 11.65
CA PHE A 161 -1.62 4.70 10.82
C PHE A 161 -2.85 5.04 11.66
N THR A 162 -3.51 6.15 11.34
CA THR A 162 -4.79 6.58 11.93
C THR A 162 -5.95 6.08 11.06
N ASP A 163 -6.35 6.88 10.07
CA ASP A 163 -7.38 6.57 9.09
C ASP A 163 -6.73 5.88 7.91
N SER A 164 -6.97 4.58 7.76
CA SER A 164 -6.33 3.76 6.76
C SER A 164 -7.19 2.58 6.31
N THR A 165 -6.93 2.12 5.09
CA THR A 165 -7.38 0.84 4.57
C THR A 165 -6.18 -0.08 4.48
N VAL A 166 -6.16 -1.13 5.30
CA VAL A 166 -5.11 -2.16 5.33
C VAL A 166 -5.64 -3.42 4.68
N SER A 167 -4.88 -4.04 3.80
CA SER A 167 -5.21 -5.34 3.20
C SER A 167 -4.01 -6.27 3.14
N VAL A 168 -4.23 -7.57 3.21
CA VAL A 168 -3.21 -8.60 3.02
C VAL A 168 -3.82 -9.83 2.36
N ALA A 169 -3.06 -10.53 1.51
CA ALA A 169 -3.45 -11.83 0.99
C ALA A 169 -2.96 -12.93 1.94
N VAL A 170 -3.80 -13.93 2.18
CA VAL A 170 -3.54 -15.04 3.11
C VAL A 170 -4.11 -16.36 2.62
N ARG A 171 -3.44 -17.48 2.93
CA ARG A 171 -4.01 -18.83 2.80
C ARG A 171 -3.39 -19.81 3.80
N MET A 172 -4.14 -20.86 4.10
CA MET A 172 -3.73 -21.99 4.91
C MET A 172 -2.78 -22.90 4.12
N VAL A 173 -1.66 -23.27 4.74
CA VAL A 173 -0.64 -24.16 4.17
C VAL A 173 -0.81 -25.56 4.74
N SER A 174 -0.86 -25.70 6.07
CA SER A 174 -1.08 -26.99 6.73
C SER A 174 -2.58 -27.19 7.02
N PRO A 175 -3.17 -28.35 6.71
CA PRO A 175 -4.54 -28.66 7.09
C PRO A 175 -4.77 -28.52 8.59
N SER A 176 -5.80 -27.78 8.97
CA SER A 176 -6.19 -27.51 10.35
C SER A 176 -7.73 -27.44 10.43
N GLN A 177 -8.28 -27.67 11.61
CA GLN A 177 -9.72 -27.51 11.84
C GLN A 177 -10.03 -26.32 12.76
N ASN A 178 -9.10 -25.95 13.64
CA ASN A 178 -9.30 -24.90 14.64
C ASN A 178 -8.19 -23.84 14.65
N ALA A 179 -7.44 -23.69 13.56
CA ALA A 179 -6.53 -22.56 13.35
C ALA A 179 -7.12 -21.53 12.38
N GLY A 180 -6.60 -20.30 12.46
CA GLY A 180 -6.97 -19.21 11.58
C GLY A 180 -5.89 -18.15 11.52
N ALA A 181 -5.92 -17.36 10.45
CA ALA A 181 -5.01 -16.25 10.25
C ALA A 181 -5.73 -14.91 10.35
N CYS A 182 -5.03 -13.90 10.85
CA CYS A 182 -5.57 -12.59 11.16
C CYS A 182 -4.76 -11.47 10.51
N LEU A 183 -5.47 -10.44 10.06
CA LEU A 183 -4.93 -9.11 9.75
C LEU A 183 -5.22 -8.18 10.92
N PHE A 184 -4.24 -7.36 11.32
CA PHE A 184 -4.35 -6.37 12.39
C PHE A 184 -4.20 -4.95 11.86
N THR A 185 -4.97 -4.03 12.44
CA THR A 185 -4.76 -2.58 12.29
C THR A 185 -4.82 -1.89 13.64
N ARG A 186 -4.15 -0.73 13.72
CA ARG A 186 -4.02 0.09 14.92
C ARG A 186 -3.45 -0.68 16.11
N LEU A 187 -2.42 -1.48 15.84
CA LEU A 187 -1.70 -2.27 16.83
C LEU A 187 -0.83 -1.37 17.72
N VAL A 188 -1.05 -1.41 19.03
CA VAL A 188 -0.37 -0.57 20.03
C VAL A 188 0.08 -1.36 21.27
N GLY A 189 0.89 -0.71 22.11
CA GLY A 189 1.23 -1.19 23.46
C GLY A 189 1.98 -2.51 23.48
N ALA A 190 3.12 -2.64 22.79
CA ALA A 190 3.84 -3.92 22.66
C ALA A 190 2.94 -5.09 22.19
N ASP A 191 2.05 -4.80 21.25
CA ASP A 191 1.13 -5.75 20.61
C ASP A 191 0.02 -6.26 21.51
N THR A 192 -0.33 -5.44 22.51
CA THR A 192 -1.37 -5.77 23.49
C THR A 192 -2.74 -5.27 23.11
N ALA A 193 -2.92 -4.33 22.18
CA ALA A 193 -4.25 -3.87 21.75
C ALA A 193 -4.33 -3.60 20.24
N HIS A 194 -5.37 -4.10 19.56
CA HIS A 194 -5.59 -3.95 18.11
C HIS A 194 -6.99 -4.33 17.66
N TYR A 195 -7.35 -3.94 16.42
CA TYR A 195 -8.50 -4.51 15.71
C TYR A 195 -8.05 -5.62 14.78
N ALA A 196 -8.71 -6.77 14.87
CA ALA A 196 -8.40 -7.96 14.11
C ALA A 196 -9.53 -8.30 13.12
N LEU A 197 -9.14 -8.77 11.94
CA LEU A 197 -9.99 -9.51 11.02
C LEU A 197 -9.35 -10.88 10.81
N CYS A 198 -10.03 -11.94 11.21
CA CYS A 198 -9.51 -13.30 11.16
C CYS A 198 -10.35 -14.18 10.25
N MET A 199 -9.69 -15.11 9.55
CA MET A 199 -10.30 -16.19 8.78
C MET A 199 -9.78 -17.54 9.29
N ALA A 200 -10.69 -18.42 9.67
CA ALA A 200 -10.40 -19.77 10.16
C ALA A 200 -10.37 -20.80 9.02
N ALA A 201 -9.79 -21.98 9.30
CA ALA A 201 -9.64 -23.07 8.36
C ALA A 201 -10.98 -23.58 7.77
N ASN A 202 -12.06 -23.49 8.54
CA ASN A 202 -13.42 -23.85 8.09
C ASN A 202 -14.10 -22.78 7.23
N GLY A 203 -13.42 -21.67 6.91
CA GLY A 203 -13.95 -20.56 6.13
C GLY A 203 -14.82 -19.57 6.92
N ASN A 204 -14.96 -19.76 8.24
CA ASN A 204 -15.56 -18.72 9.07
C ASN A 204 -14.58 -17.55 9.21
N ALA A 205 -15.10 -16.34 9.04
CA ALA A 205 -14.37 -15.13 9.37
C ALA A 205 -15.05 -14.43 10.55
N LYS A 206 -14.29 -13.63 11.29
CA LYS A 206 -14.78 -12.80 12.40
C LYS A 206 -13.95 -11.52 12.50
N ALA A 207 -14.50 -10.51 13.17
CA ALA A 207 -13.72 -9.33 13.56
C ALA A 207 -13.81 -9.10 15.06
N SER A 208 -12.71 -8.67 15.67
CA SER A 208 -12.63 -8.42 17.10
C SER A 208 -11.79 -7.19 17.43
N TYR A 209 -12.02 -6.65 18.62
CA TYR A 209 -11.09 -5.78 19.31
C TYR A 209 -10.42 -6.60 20.40
N ASP A 210 -9.14 -6.88 20.23
CA ASP A 210 -8.35 -7.70 21.16
C ASP A 210 -7.46 -6.77 21.95
N TYR A 211 -7.46 -6.92 23.28
CA TYR A 211 -6.66 -6.10 24.18
C TYR A 211 -6.14 -6.87 25.40
N VAL A 212 -5.22 -6.31 26.17
CA VAL A 212 -4.83 -6.81 27.49
C VAL A 212 -5.36 -5.86 28.56
N ASP A 213 -6.07 -6.38 29.56
CA ASP A 213 -6.60 -5.58 30.65
C ASP A 213 -5.51 -5.12 31.65
N GLY A 214 -5.89 -4.27 32.62
CA GLY A 214 -4.95 -3.74 33.62
C GLY A 214 -4.33 -4.81 34.53
N GLN A 215 -4.83 -6.04 34.48
CA GLN A 215 -4.35 -7.19 35.24
C GLN A 215 -3.46 -8.11 34.39
N GLY A 216 -3.23 -7.78 33.12
CA GLY A 216 -2.41 -8.56 32.20
C GLY A 216 -3.16 -9.71 31.52
N ASN A 217 -4.50 -9.79 31.62
CA ASN A 217 -5.25 -10.85 30.97
C ASN A 217 -5.68 -10.44 29.56
N PRO A 218 -5.58 -11.35 28.56
CA PRO A 218 -6.09 -11.09 27.22
C PRO A 218 -7.62 -11.07 27.22
N GLN A 219 -8.17 -10.06 26.56
CA GLN A 219 -9.59 -9.84 26.35
C GLN A 219 -9.86 -9.74 24.84
N SER A 220 -11.03 -10.21 24.42
CA SER A 220 -11.48 -10.15 23.03
C SER A 220 -12.94 -9.70 23.01
N GLN A 221 -13.21 -8.53 22.46
CA GLN A 221 -14.56 -8.04 22.21
C GLN A 221 -14.96 -8.33 20.77
N GLU A 222 -16.10 -9.00 20.57
CA GLU A 222 -16.62 -9.28 19.24
C GLU A 222 -17.10 -7.98 18.55
N LEU A 223 -16.63 -7.75 17.32
CA LEU A 223 -17.09 -6.68 16.44
C LEU A 223 -17.97 -7.20 15.31
N LEU A 224 -17.64 -8.38 14.77
CA LEU A 224 -18.46 -9.14 13.83
C LEU A 224 -18.44 -10.63 14.22
N PRO A 225 -19.58 -11.33 14.20
CA PRO A 225 -19.68 -12.71 14.64
C PRO A 225 -18.95 -13.69 13.73
N ALA A 226 -18.45 -14.78 14.30
CA ALA A 226 -17.82 -15.85 13.55
C ALA A 226 -18.84 -16.61 12.70
N LYS A 227 -18.75 -16.48 11.37
CA LYS A 227 -19.56 -17.22 10.39
C LYS A 227 -18.92 -17.19 9.02
N THR A 228 -19.44 -17.97 8.07
CA THR A 228 -19.04 -17.86 6.66
C THR A 228 -19.65 -16.61 6.05
N TYR A 229 -18.81 -15.74 5.48
CA TYR A 229 -19.25 -14.54 4.76
C TYR A 229 -19.19 -14.77 3.25
N GLY A 230 -20.03 -14.04 2.50
CA GLY A 230 -19.99 -14.06 1.05
C GLY A 230 -18.61 -13.65 0.52
N GLY A 231 -18.18 -14.29 -0.56
CA GLY A 231 -16.86 -14.07 -1.17
C GLY A 231 -15.71 -14.83 -0.52
N THR A 232 -15.91 -15.51 0.62
CA THR A 232 -14.86 -16.33 1.25
C THR A 232 -14.56 -17.55 0.37
N LEU A 233 -13.29 -17.71 -0.03
CA LEU A 233 -12.80 -18.90 -0.71
C LEU A 233 -12.38 -19.95 0.32
N PRO A 234 -12.25 -21.24 -0.07
CA PRO A 234 -11.67 -22.25 0.81
C PRO A 234 -10.35 -21.77 1.42
N ALA A 235 -10.10 -22.10 2.70
CA ALA A 235 -8.97 -21.51 3.44
C ALA A 235 -7.59 -21.81 2.82
N ASN A 236 -7.46 -22.90 2.06
CA ASN A 236 -6.24 -23.25 1.31
C ASN A 236 -6.07 -22.47 -0.02
N GLN A 237 -7.01 -21.61 -0.37
CA GLN A 237 -6.91 -20.68 -1.50
C GLN A 237 -6.58 -19.27 -0.98
N TRP A 238 -6.00 -18.45 -1.85
CA TRP A 238 -5.69 -17.06 -1.54
C TRP A 238 -6.96 -16.26 -1.27
N ASN A 239 -7.09 -15.76 -0.04
CA ASN A 239 -8.11 -14.83 0.38
C ASN A 239 -7.45 -13.48 0.70
N THR A 240 -8.09 -12.38 0.34
CA THR A 240 -7.68 -11.02 0.72
C THR A 240 -8.51 -10.55 1.89
N LEU A 241 -7.87 -10.35 3.04
CA LEU A 241 -8.47 -9.71 4.21
C LEU A 241 -8.24 -8.21 4.11
N LYS A 242 -9.25 -7.40 4.43
CA LYS A 242 -9.13 -5.93 4.41
C LYS A 242 -9.92 -5.28 5.55
N ILE A 243 -9.29 -4.33 6.23
CA ILE A 243 -9.90 -3.47 7.25
C ILE A 243 -9.78 -2.02 6.80
N THR A 244 -10.90 -1.30 6.76
CA THR A 244 -10.91 0.16 6.64
C THR A 244 -11.26 0.76 7.99
N ALA A 245 -10.38 1.59 8.53
CA ALA A 245 -10.58 2.33 9.76
C ALA A 245 -10.64 3.84 9.45
N LYS A 246 -11.72 4.51 9.85
CA LYS A 246 -11.94 5.95 9.62
C LYS A 246 -12.58 6.59 10.85
N GLY A 247 -11.83 7.41 11.58
CA GLY A 247 -12.18 7.79 12.93
C GLY A 247 -12.45 6.53 13.76
N ASN A 248 -13.67 6.40 14.27
CA ASN A 248 -14.12 5.22 15.01
C ASN A 248 -14.88 4.20 14.13
N ALA A 249 -15.13 4.49 12.86
CA ALA A 249 -15.82 3.57 11.97
C ALA A 249 -14.84 2.50 11.44
N LEU A 250 -15.21 1.23 11.58
CA LEU A 250 -14.48 0.08 11.09
C LEU A 250 -15.33 -0.64 10.03
N SER A 251 -14.73 -0.99 8.89
CA SER A 251 -15.37 -1.79 7.84
C SER A 251 -14.47 -2.95 7.46
N PHE A 252 -15.05 -4.15 7.38
CA PHE A 252 -14.32 -5.40 7.20
C PHE A 252 -14.70 -6.05 5.88
N PHE A 253 -13.72 -6.50 5.12
CA PHE A 253 -13.93 -7.09 3.81
C PHE A 253 -13.11 -8.37 3.65
N ILE A 254 -13.68 -9.32 2.91
CA ILE A 254 -12.98 -10.50 2.42
C ILE A 254 -13.18 -10.61 0.91
N ASN A 255 -12.09 -10.73 0.15
CA ASN A 255 -12.11 -10.80 -1.32
C ASN A 255 -12.98 -9.71 -1.98
N GLY A 256 -12.85 -8.47 -1.49
CA GLY A 256 -13.64 -7.32 -1.97
C GLY A 256 -15.09 -7.27 -1.48
N THR A 257 -15.61 -8.34 -0.89
CA THR A 257 -16.97 -8.38 -0.34
C THR A 257 -17.02 -7.77 1.06
N LEU A 258 -17.92 -6.80 1.28
CA LEU A 258 -18.15 -6.23 2.61
C LEU A 258 -18.78 -7.28 3.54
N MET A 259 -18.07 -7.64 4.60
CA MET A 259 -18.57 -8.52 5.65
C MET A 259 -19.53 -7.78 6.58
N GLY A 260 -19.18 -6.53 6.90
CA GLY A 260 -19.95 -5.68 7.80
C GLY A 260 -19.13 -4.50 8.31
N THR A 261 -19.78 -3.68 9.13
CA THR A 261 -19.18 -2.50 9.77
C THR A 261 -19.36 -2.58 11.28
N ALA A 262 -18.42 -2.01 12.03
CA ALA A 262 -18.50 -1.85 13.47
C ALA A 262 -18.02 -0.46 13.89
N THR A 263 -18.29 -0.08 15.13
CA THR A 263 -17.71 1.11 15.75
C THR A 263 -16.64 0.65 16.74
N ALA A 264 -15.46 1.26 16.66
CA ALA A 264 -14.38 1.10 17.63
C ALA A 264 -14.92 1.27 19.06
N PRO A 265 -14.73 0.27 19.95
CA PRO A 265 -15.15 0.37 21.34
C PRO A 265 -14.43 1.50 22.07
N SER A 266 -15.05 2.02 23.14
CA SER A 266 -14.40 2.98 24.03
C SER A 266 -13.10 2.40 24.61
N GLY A 267 -12.02 3.19 24.58
CA GLY A 267 -10.69 2.75 24.99
C GLY A 267 -9.90 1.98 23.93
N GLY A 268 -10.49 1.73 22.75
CA GLY A 268 -9.77 1.16 21.61
C GLY A 268 -8.82 2.16 20.93
N PRO A 269 -7.78 1.67 20.24
CA PRO A 269 -6.75 2.52 19.65
C PRO A 269 -7.28 3.34 18.46
N SER A 270 -6.93 4.63 18.41
CA SER A 270 -7.24 5.52 17.28
C SER A 270 -6.15 5.53 16.19
N SER A 271 -4.97 5.02 16.51
CA SER A 271 -3.84 4.81 15.59
C SER A 271 -2.97 3.66 16.06
N GLY A 272 -2.13 3.14 15.18
CA GLY A 272 -1.13 2.13 15.54
C GLY A 272 -0.55 1.45 14.31
N ASN A 273 0.26 0.44 14.56
CA ASN A 273 0.92 -0.35 13.53
C ASN A 273 -0.06 -1.31 12.84
N ILE A 274 0.41 -2.01 11.81
CA ILE A 274 -0.27 -3.12 11.15
C ILE A 274 0.46 -4.42 11.44
N GLY A 275 -0.24 -5.53 11.31
CA GLY A 275 0.40 -6.83 11.52
C GLY A 275 -0.44 -7.98 11.02
N VAL A 276 0.12 -9.16 11.15
CA VAL A 276 -0.56 -10.43 10.89
C VAL A 276 -0.25 -11.43 11.99
N GLY A 277 -1.11 -12.43 12.15
CA GLY A 277 -0.88 -13.49 13.13
C GLY A 277 -1.66 -14.76 12.77
N VAL A 278 -1.28 -15.87 13.40
CA VAL A 278 -1.92 -17.17 13.22
C VAL A 278 -2.31 -17.73 14.57
N GLY A 279 -3.60 -17.88 14.81
CA GLY A 279 -4.13 -18.47 16.03
C GLY A 279 -4.35 -19.95 15.80
N ASN A 280 -3.85 -20.78 16.71
CA ASN A 280 -3.96 -22.22 16.61
C ASN A 280 -4.55 -22.82 17.89
N ALA A 281 -5.80 -23.28 17.81
CA ALA A 281 -6.47 -24.02 18.88
C ALA A 281 -6.47 -25.54 18.63
N ASP A 282 -5.75 -26.04 17.62
CA ASP A 282 -5.54 -27.48 17.43
C ASP A 282 -4.46 -28.03 18.36
N SER A 283 -4.35 -29.38 18.37
CA SER A 283 -3.30 -30.14 19.05
C SER A 283 -2.09 -30.44 18.16
N SER A 284 -2.05 -29.91 16.94
CA SER A 284 -0.91 -29.97 16.03
C SER A 284 -0.56 -28.56 15.53
N PRO A 285 0.69 -28.28 15.16
CA PRO A 285 1.06 -26.99 14.59
C PRO A 285 0.24 -26.67 13.34
N ALA A 286 -0.08 -25.40 13.16
CA ALA A 286 -0.80 -24.91 12.00
C ALA A 286 -0.04 -23.78 11.32
N GLU A 287 -0.07 -23.75 10.00
CA GLU A 287 0.70 -22.84 9.16
C GLU A 287 -0.20 -22.13 8.16
N TYR A 288 0.00 -20.82 8.08
CA TYR A 288 -0.58 -19.95 7.07
C TYR A 288 0.53 -19.12 6.44
N GLU A 289 0.34 -18.74 5.18
CA GLU A 289 1.23 -17.84 4.47
C GLU A 289 0.52 -16.57 4.04
N PHE A 290 1.29 -15.49 3.97
CA PHE A 290 0.85 -14.13 3.72
C PHE A 290 1.70 -13.49 2.62
N ARG A 291 1.07 -12.59 1.86
CA ARG A 291 1.76 -11.73 0.90
C ARG A 291 0.98 -10.46 0.64
N ASP A 292 1.65 -9.52 -0.03
CA ASP A 292 1.04 -8.31 -0.60
C ASP A 292 0.25 -7.50 0.43
N ILE A 293 0.90 -7.16 1.56
CA ILE A 293 0.31 -6.23 2.52
C ILE A 293 0.38 -4.81 1.97
N ALA A 294 -0.74 -4.10 2.02
CA ALA A 294 -0.84 -2.74 1.52
C ALA A 294 -1.70 -1.87 2.45
N VAL A 295 -1.33 -0.60 2.54
CA VAL A 295 -2.04 0.42 3.31
C VAL A 295 -2.35 1.59 2.41
N TYR A 296 -3.60 2.02 2.40
CA TYR A 296 -4.08 3.17 1.64
C TYR A 296 -4.72 4.19 2.56
N ALA A 297 -4.67 5.46 2.18
CA ALA A 297 -5.42 6.52 2.83
C ALA A 297 -6.93 6.32 2.59
N VAL A 298 -7.74 6.59 3.62
CA VAL A 298 -9.20 6.55 3.46
C VAL A 298 -9.69 7.85 2.82
N THR A 299 -10.11 7.78 1.57
CA THR A 299 -10.72 8.92 0.87
C THR A 299 -12.18 9.11 1.29
N GLY A 300 -12.47 10.25 1.91
CA GLY A 300 -13.84 10.76 2.07
C GLY A 300 -14.01 11.68 3.27
N GLY A 301 -13.57 12.92 3.20
CA GLY A 301 -13.90 13.94 4.19
C GLY A 301 -12.98 15.15 4.17
N ALA A 302 -13.11 15.98 3.13
CA ALA A 302 -12.39 17.22 2.85
C ALA A 302 -10.88 17.06 2.64
N ALA A 303 -10.34 17.78 1.64
CA ALA A 303 -8.97 18.26 1.75
C ALA A 303 -8.79 18.88 3.15
N PRO A 304 -7.61 18.79 3.79
CA PRO A 304 -7.36 19.67 4.92
C PRO A 304 -7.80 21.08 4.48
N PRO A 305 -8.59 21.82 5.29
CA PRO A 305 -9.02 23.15 4.90
C PRO A 305 -7.79 23.90 4.40
N PRO A 306 -7.90 24.76 3.36
CA PRO A 306 -6.77 25.61 3.01
C PRO A 306 -6.27 26.20 4.31
N SER A 307 -5.01 25.90 4.65
CA SER A 307 -4.36 26.48 5.81
C SER A 307 -4.70 27.97 5.76
N PRO A 308 -5.26 28.58 6.82
CA PRO A 308 -5.59 29.99 6.77
C PRO A 308 -4.34 30.72 6.32
N SER A 309 -4.42 31.36 5.14
CA SER A 309 -3.37 32.25 4.66
C SER A 309 -3.12 33.31 5.75
N PRO A 310 -1.87 33.72 5.94
CA PRO A 310 -1.31 34.03 7.24
C PRO A 310 -1.90 35.32 7.80
N SER A 311 -2.38 35.28 9.05
CA SER A 311 -2.29 36.47 9.88
C SER A 311 -2.35 36.17 11.37
N ALA A 312 -1.31 36.68 12.03
CA ALA A 312 -1.20 37.09 13.43
C ALA A 312 -0.92 36.03 14.53
N SER A 313 0.39 35.87 14.75
CA SER A 313 1.10 35.75 16.03
C SER A 313 1.40 34.35 16.60
N PRO A 314 2.68 34.03 16.85
CA PRO A 314 3.11 32.73 17.36
C PRO A 314 2.87 32.62 18.87
N ASN A 315 2.42 31.44 19.30
CA ASN A 315 2.47 31.02 20.70
C ASN A 315 3.95 30.68 21.04
N PRO A 316 4.52 31.20 22.14
CA PRO A 316 5.95 31.04 22.42
C PRO A 316 6.20 29.69 23.09
N GLY A 317 6.57 28.68 22.28
CA GLY A 317 7.00 27.38 22.81
C GLY A 317 7.04 26.24 21.79
N GLU A 318 6.46 26.42 20.60
CA GLU A 318 6.46 25.39 19.56
C GLU A 318 7.70 25.55 18.68
N PHE A 319 8.44 24.46 18.49
CA PHE A 319 9.62 24.43 17.61
C PHE A 319 9.19 24.76 16.18
N ASN A 320 9.67 25.89 15.66
CA ASN A 320 9.39 26.31 14.28
C ASN A 320 10.62 26.06 13.39
N PRO A 321 10.59 25.07 12.48
CA PRO A 321 11.72 24.77 11.60
C PRO A 321 12.07 25.93 10.66
N SER A 322 11.10 26.79 10.33
CA SER A 322 11.29 27.97 9.49
C SER A 322 12.26 28.98 10.09
N SER A 323 12.42 29.00 11.41
CA SER A 323 13.37 29.87 12.10
C SER A 323 14.83 29.51 11.82
N TYR A 324 15.09 28.32 11.29
CA TYR A 324 16.44 27.80 11.04
C TYR A 324 16.80 27.79 9.55
N LEU A 325 15.91 28.26 8.67
CA LEU A 325 16.12 28.34 7.23
C LEU A 325 16.85 29.63 6.83
N GLY A 326 17.60 29.58 5.73
CA GLY A 326 18.27 30.76 5.14
C GLY A 326 19.37 31.38 6.00
N GLN A 327 19.85 30.67 7.04
CA GLN A 327 20.95 31.10 7.91
C GLN A 327 22.31 30.49 7.53
N GLY A 328 22.42 29.79 6.39
CA GLY A 328 23.64 29.12 5.95
C GLY A 328 23.91 27.83 6.72
N ASP A 329 25.17 27.57 7.08
CA ASP A 329 25.66 26.41 7.83
C ASP A 329 25.77 26.66 9.35
N LYS A 330 24.91 27.57 9.86
CA LYS A 330 24.97 28.05 11.23
C LYS A 330 24.58 26.99 12.27
N TYR A 331 23.83 25.98 11.87
CA TYR A 331 23.36 24.90 12.75
C TYR A 331 23.88 23.55 12.28
N ASN A 332 24.00 22.60 13.19
CA ASN A 332 24.38 21.23 12.90
C ASN A 332 23.57 20.25 13.76
N CYS A 333 23.83 18.95 13.61
CA CYS A 333 23.09 17.90 14.31
C CYS A 333 23.09 17.99 15.84
N SER A 334 24.07 18.66 16.46
CA SER A 334 24.09 18.83 17.92
C SER A 334 23.15 19.94 18.43
N ASP A 335 22.66 20.81 17.54
CA ASP A 335 21.72 21.88 17.87
C ASP A 335 20.26 21.41 17.92
N PHE A 336 20.00 20.17 17.51
CA PHE A 336 18.67 19.60 17.32
C PHE A 336 18.53 18.21 17.91
N THR A 337 17.31 17.81 18.28
CA THR A 337 16.96 16.38 18.33
C THR A 337 16.80 15.83 16.91
N GLN A 338 16.89 14.51 16.72
CA GLN A 338 16.73 13.89 15.38
C GLN A 338 15.41 14.29 14.70
N GLN A 339 14.31 14.34 15.46
CA GLN A 339 13.01 14.81 14.97
C GLN A 339 13.03 16.29 14.53
N GLN A 340 13.74 17.15 15.26
CA GLN A 340 13.90 18.57 14.92
C GLN A 340 14.80 18.77 13.71
N ALA A 341 15.88 18.01 13.60
CA ALA A 341 16.78 18.00 12.45
C ALA A 341 16.03 17.55 11.19
N GLN A 342 15.22 16.49 11.29
CA GLN A 342 14.40 16.04 10.17
C GLN A 342 13.36 17.09 9.75
N ALA A 343 12.79 17.83 10.72
CA ALA A 343 11.87 18.91 10.42
C ALA A 343 12.55 20.10 9.71
N VAL A 344 13.82 20.39 10.03
CA VAL A 344 14.63 21.42 9.34
C VAL A 344 15.02 20.95 7.94
N LEU A 345 15.47 19.70 7.77
CA LEU A 345 15.79 19.11 6.46
C LEU A 345 14.57 19.06 5.54
N ASN A 346 13.40 18.67 6.06
CA ASN A 346 12.16 18.67 5.30
C ASN A 346 11.71 20.09 4.88
N ALA A 347 12.06 21.09 5.69
CA ALA A 347 11.71 22.49 5.42
C ALA A 347 12.67 23.15 4.42
N ASP A 348 13.94 22.73 4.38
CA ASP A 348 14.91 23.10 3.34
C ASP A 348 15.73 21.88 2.88
N PRO A 349 15.23 21.14 1.86
CA PRO A 349 15.90 19.95 1.33
C PRO A 349 17.20 20.24 0.57
N SER A 350 17.60 21.52 0.42
CA SER A 350 18.94 21.84 -0.09
C SER A 350 20.05 21.61 0.94
N ASP A 351 19.65 21.26 2.16
CA ASP A 351 20.49 20.89 3.30
C ASP A 351 21.70 21.82 3.55
N PRO A 352 21.48 23.14 3.68
CA PRO A 352 22.57 24.09 3.90
C PRO A 352 23.28 23.89 5.24
N ASN A 353 22.62 23.26 6.21
CA ASN A 353 23.15 22.91 7.53
C ASN A 353 23.86 21.54 7.54
N LYS A 354 23.89 20.81 6.42
CA LYS A 354 24.50 19.47 6.30
C LYS A 354 23.99 18.48 7.34
N LEU A 355 22.69 18.50 7.57
CA LEU A 355 22.00 17.61 8.49
C LEU A 355 21.90 16.19 7.90
N ASP A 356 21.94 16.03 6.58
CA ASP A 356 21.91 14.75 5.86
C ASP A 356 23.22 14.60 5.06
N GLY A 357 24.22 14.02 5.72
CA GLY A 357 25.57 13.93 5.16
C GLY A 357 25.69 12.96 3.99
N ASP A 358 24.88 11.90 3.97
CA ASP A 358 24.89 10.83 2.98
C ASP A 358 23.76 10.94 1.93
N HIS A 359 22.90 11.95 2.05
CA HIS A 359 21.85 12.34 1.11
C HIS A 359 20.80 11.25 0.91
N ASP A 360 20.50 10.51 1.97
CA ASP A 360 19.51 9.43 1.96
C ASP A 360 18.09 9.92 2.33
N GLY A 361 17.97 11.20 2.71
CA GLY A 361 16.75 11.87 3.12
C GLY A 361 16.52 11.86 4.63
N ILE A 362 17.45 11.33 5.42
CA ILE A 362 17.36 11.22 6.89
C ILE A 362 18.36 12.18 7.53
N ALA A 363 17.85 13.07 8.38
CA ALA A 363 18.70 14.02 9.09
C ALA A 363 19.35 13.39 10.34
N CYS A 364 20.67 13.54 10.47
CA CYS A 364 21.45 13.36 11.68
C CYS A 364 21.35 11.95 12.29
N GLU A 365 21.61 10.94 11.48
CA GLU A 365 21.67 9.52 11.88
C GLU A 365 22.79 9.17 12.88
#